data_AF-A0A0F5VCG0-F1
#
_entry.id   AF-A0A0F5VCG0-F1
#
_cell.length_a   1.000
_cell.length_b   1.000
_cell.length_c   1.000
_cell.angle_alpha   90.00
_cell.angle_beta   90.00
_cell.angle_gamma   90.00
#
_symmetry.space_group_name_H-M   'P 1'
#
loop_
_entity.id
_entity.type
_entity.pdbx_description
1 polymer ?
#
loop_
_entity_poly.entity_id
_entity_poly.type
_entity_poly.pdbx_seq_one_letter_code
_entity_poly.pdbx_strand_id
1 'polypeptide(L)'
;MKCTSCKQGILNPSFIEGQFRAHTCSACEGNWILIEDFVAWKDRNPDYQFSDEISFEQEVSDTKKALLCPVTGTIMNKFRISAQNDHRVDYSAAVGGLWLDRCEWELLKAEGLAGTLNAVVTKQWQQQIREQSTKQNFSDIYKDKFGDENYAKVKAFREWLQQHPQKADLRAYLLADDPYSAEK
;
A
#
# COMPACT_ATOMS: atom_id res chain seq x y z
N MET A 1 -9.25 19.47 18.85
CA MET A 1 -8.93 18.17 19.52
C MET A 1 -7.44 18.14 19.84
N LYS A 2 -6.97 17.45 20.88
CA LYS A 2 -5.51 17.27 21.08
C LYS A 2 -4.97 16.28 20.04
N CYS A 3 -3.76 16.52 19.53
CA CYS A 3 -3.11 15.57 18.62
C CYS A 3 -2.66 14.32 19.38
N THR A 4 -3.12 13.14 18.97
CA THR A 4 -2.78 11.87 19.60
C THR A 4 -1.46 11.28 19.08
N SER A 5 -0.97 11.74 17.93
CA SER A 5 0.35 11.39 17.37
C SER A 5 1.47 12.05 18.18
N CYS A 6 1.60 13.38 18.14
CA CYS A 6 2.69 14.08 18.82
C CYS A 6 2.41 14.43 20.30
N LYS A 7 1.15 14.40 20.74
CA LYS A 7 0.70 14.77 22.11
C LYS A 7 1.02 16.19 22.56
N GLN A 8 1.58 17.02 21.69
CA GLN A 8 1.97 18.41 21.97
C GLN A 8 1.03 19.41 21.29
N GLY A 9 0.64 19.15 20.04
CA GLY A 9 -0.18 20.08 19.26
C GLY A 9 -1.69 19.90 19.41
N ILE A 10 -2.42 20.84 18.82
CA ILE A 10 -3.87 20.82 18.69
C ILE A 10 -4.22 20.64 17.21
N LEU A 11 -5.27 19.87 16.93
CA LEU A 11 -5.83 19.70 15.59
C LEU A 11 -6.75 20.88 15.30
N ASN A 12 -6.33 21.75 14.39
CA ASN A 12 -7.06 22.94 13.94
C ASN A 12 -7.78 22.65 12.63
N PRO A 13 -9.03 23.12 12.43
CA PRO A 13 -9.72 22.99 11.16
C PRO A 13 -8.88 23.55 10.01
N SER A 14 -8.78 22.79 8.93
CA SER A 14 -7.95 23.08 7.77
C SER A 14 -8.53 22.42 6.50
N PHE A 15 -7.82 22.57 5.39
CA PHE A 15 -8.13 21.89 4.15
C PHE A 15 -6.85 21.29 3.57
N ILE A 16 -6.94 20.10 3.00
CA ILE A 16 -5.86 19.53 2.19
C ILE A 16 -5.86 20.25 0.85
N GLU A 17 -4.81 21.03 0.58
CA GLU A 17 -4.62 21.79 -0.67
C GLU A 17 -5.82 22.68 -1.05
N GLY A 18 -6.59 23.14 -0.04
CA GLY A 18 -7.81 23.93 -0.27
C GLY A 18 -9.01 23.12 -0.80
N GLN A 19 -8.91 21.78 -0.87
CA GLN A 19 -9.89 20.94 -1.53
C GLN A 19 -10.95 20.38 -0.59
N PHE A 20 -10.54 19.54 0.36
CA PHE A 20 -11.45 18.89 1.30
C PHE A 20 -11.03 19.13 2.74
N ARG A 21 -12.02 19.03 3.64
CA ARG A 21 -11.84 19.36 5.04
C ARG A 21 -10.86 18.39 5.71
N ALA A 22 -10.02 18.95 6.56
CA ALA A 22 -9.13 18.22 7.43
C ALA A 22 -8.99 18.96 8.77
N HIS A 23 -8.26 18.36 9.69
CA HIS A 23 -7.70 19.07 10.82
C HIS A 23 -6.20 18.83 10.89
N THR A 24 -5.41 19.89 10.74
CA THR A 24 -3.94 19.82 10.75
C THR A 24 -3.41 20.10 12.14
N CYS A 25 -2.43 19.33 12.58
CA CYS A 25 -1.78 19.51 13.87
C CYS A 25 -0.86 20.74 13.85
N SER A 26 -1.02 21.62 14.84
CA SER A 26 -0.19 22.81 15.02
C SER A 26 1.27 22.55 15.39
N ALA A 27 1.68 21.30 15.61
CA ALA A 27 3.03 20.95 16.09
C ALA A 27 3.75 19.96 15.17
N CYS A 28 3.08 18.85 14.80
CA CYS A 28 3.69 17.84 13.92
C CYS A 28 3.22 17.91 12.47
N GLU A 29 2.31 18.83 12.13
CA GLU A 29 1.79 19.03 10.77
C GLU A 29 1.04 17.81 10.16
N GLY A 30 0.80 16.76 10.96
CA GLY A 30 -0.05 15.64 10.56
C GLY A 30 -1.52 16.05 10.40
N ASN A 31 -2.24 15.33 9.55
CA ASN A 31 -3.59 15.64 9.12
C ASN A 31 -4.59 14.57 9.57
N TRP A 32 -5.70 15.03 10.14
CA TRP A 32 -6.87 14.22 10.44
C TRP A 32 -7.96 14.48 9.41
N ILE A 33 -8.38 13.45 8.69
CA ILE A 33 -9.33 13.54 7.56
C ILE A 33 -10.51 12.61 7.84
N LEU A 34 -11.74 13.07 7.59
CA LEU A 34 -12.89 12.18 7.58
C LEU A 34 -13.10 11.64 6.16
N ILE A 35 -13.28 10.32 6.03
CA ILE A 35 -13.53 9.70 4.73
C ILE A 35 -14.81 10.26 4.09
N GLU A 36 -15.82 10.59 4.88
CA GLU A 36 -17.04 11.23 4.40
C GLU A 36 -16.77 12.61 3.77
N ASP A 37 -15.94 13.46 4.40
CA ASP A 37 -15.56 14.76 3.85
C ASP A 37 -14.81 14.61 2.51
N PHE A 38 -13.92 13.62 2.42
CA PHE A 38 -13.20 13.30 1.20
C PHE A 38 -14.14 12.82 0.09
N VAL A 39 -15.03 11.85 0.39
CA VAL A 39 -15.98 11.30 -0.59
C VAL A 39 -16.93 12.38 -1.08
N ALA A 40 -17.49 13.19 -0.18
CA ALA A 40 -18.40 14.28 -0.54
C ALA A 40 -17.71 15.36 -1.39
N TRP A 41 -16.43 15.62 -1.17
CA TRP A 41 -15.64 16.47 -2.07
C TRP A 41 -15.44 15.79 -3.43
N LYS A 42 -15.02 14.52 -3.47
CA LYS A 42 -14.75 13.78 -4.70
C LYS A 42 -15.99 13.67 -5.59
N ASP A 43 -17.16 13.40 -5.02
CA ASP A 43 -18.43 13.30 -5.76
C ASP A 43 -18.80 14.62 -6.46
N ARG A 44 -18.38 15.76 -5.91
CA ARG A 44 -18.56 17.09 -6.52
C ARG A 44 -17.46 17.46 -7.51
N ASN A 45 -16.35 16.73 -7.50
CA ASN A 45 -15.17 17.00 -8.31
C ASN A 45 -14.69 15.71 -9.02
N PRO A 46 -15.55 15.05 -9.81
CA PRO A 46 -15.23 13.73 -10.38
C PRO A 46 -14.05 13.75 -11.35
N ASP A 47 -13.84 14.88 -12.04
CA ASP A 47 -12.77 15.07 -13.02
C ASP A 47 -11.48 15.62 -12.41
N TYR A 48 -11.46 15.89 -11.10
CA TYR A 48 -10.28 16.43 -10.44
C TYR A 48 -9.20 15.36 -10.32
N GLN A 49 -8.03 15.67 -10.87
CA GLN A 49 -6.84 14.84 -10.75
C GLN A 49 -5.81 15.54 -9.88
N PHE A 50 -5.31 14.83 -8.88
CA PHE A 50 -4.15 15.31 -8.12
C PHE A 50 -2.91 15.20 -9.00
N SER A 51 -2.04 16.21 -8.94
CA SER A 51 -0.76 16.16 -9.64
C SER A 51 0.15 15.11 -9.00
N ASP A 52 0.70 14.22 -9.82
CA ASP A 52 1.72 13.25 -9.43
C ASP A 52 3.12 13.90 -9.30
N GLU A 53 3.30 15.13 -9.79
CA GLU A 53 4.58 15.85 -9.73
C GLU A 53 4.81 16.42 -8.33
N ILE A 54 5.57 15.67 -7.53
CA ILE A 54 6.01 16.14 -6.21
C ILE A 54 7.49 15.86 -6.04
N SER A 55 8.29 16.92 -6.13
CA SER A 55 9.64 16.93 -5.57
C SER A 55 9.52 17.25 -4.07
N PHE A 56 9.44 16.24 -3.21
CA PHE A 56 9.57 16.45 -1.78
C PHE A 56 10.96 16.01 -1.31
N GLU A 57 11.78 16.97 -0.88
CA GLU A 57 13.16 16.75 -0.40
C GLU A 57 13.21 16.31 1.08
N GLN A 58 12.06 16.21 1.77
CA GLN A 58 11.98 15.88 3.20
C GLN A 58 11.63 14.41 3.43
N GLU A 59 12.17 13.83 4.51
CA GLU A 59 11.85 12.47 4.93
C GLU A 59 10.37 12.32 5.28
N VAL A 60 9.72 11.31 4.70
CA VAL A 60 8.36 10.93 5.06
C VAL A 60 8.38 10.29 6.45
N SER A 61 7.68 10.91 7.39
CA SER A 61 7.55 10.38 8.75
C SER A 61 6.46 9.31 8.79
N ASP A 62 6.79 8.09 9.20
CA ASP A 62 5.80 7.05 9.56
C ASP A 62 5.87 6.76 11.06
N THR A 63 4.80 7.09 11.78
CA THR A 63 4.67 6.74 13.19
C THR A 63 4.45 5.24 13.35
N LYS A 64 5.52 4.50 13.67
CA LYS A 64 5.44 3.04 13.90
C LYS A 64 4.59 2.62 15.11
N LYS A 65 4.29 3.54 16.03
CA LYS A 65 3.50 3.28 17.24
C LYS A 65 2.01 3.27 16.90
N ALA A 66 1.23 2.47 17.63
CA ALA A 66 -0.23 2.52 17.52
C ALA A 66 -0.76 3.88 17.97
N LEU A 67 -1.58 4.51 17.14
CA LEU A 67 -2.21 5.79 17.45
C LEU A 67 -3.61 5.60 18.03
N LEU A 68 -4.02 6.55 18.89
CA LEU A 68 -5.39 6.63 19.40
C LEU A 68 -6.20 7.58 18.52
N CYS A 69 -7.47 7.27 18.32
CA CYS A 69 -8.39 8.16 17.65
C CYS A 69 -8.55 9.46 18.47
N PRO A 70 -8.36 10.65 17.88
CA PRO A 70 -8.50 11.92 18.58
C PRO A 70 -9.95 12.23 19.00
N VAL A 71 -10.94 11.51 18.45
CA VAL A 71 -12.37 11.65 18.77
C VAL A 71 -12.81 10.66 19.85
N THR A 72 -12.52 9.37 19.66
CA THR A 72 -13.03 8.29 20.54
C THR A 72 -12.05 7.80 21.59
N GLY A 73 -10.75 8.09 21.43
CA GLY A 73 -9.68 7.57 22.28
C GLY A 73 -9.37 6.08 22.09
N THR A 74 -10.03 5.39 21.16
CA THR A 74 -9.77 3.98 20.85
C THR A 74 -8.56 3.81 19.94
N ILE A 75 -7.87 2.67 20.02
CA ILE A 75 -6.74 2.35 19.13
C ILE A 75 -7.20 2.34 17.66
N MET A 76 -6.40 2.93 16.79
CA MET A 76 -6.60 2.93 15.35
C MET A 76 -5.90 1.75 14.67
N ASN A 77 -6.45 1.33 13.54
CA ASN A 77 -5.89 0.25 12.74
C ASN A 77 -4.92 0.80 11.71
N LYS A 78 -3.77 0.16 11.54
CA LYS A 78 -2.80 0.51 10.49
C LYS A 78 -3.13 -0.18 9.18
N PHE A 79 -3.24 0.60 8.11
CA PHE A 79 -3.52 0.14 6.76
C PHE A 79 -2.31 0.43 5.86
N ARG A 80 -1.84 -0.57 5.11
CA ARG A 80 -0.78 -0.33 4.13
C ARG A 80 -1.31 0.50 2.97
N ILE A 81 -0.49 1.43 2.52
CA ILE A 81 -0.79 2.32 1.39
C ILE A 81 -0.52 1.59 0.07
N SER A 82 0.67 1.00 -0.07
CA SER A 82 1.07 0.23 -1.25
C SER A 82 1.75 -1.10 -0.87
N ALA A 83 2.10 -1.91 -1.86
CA ALA A 83 2.88 -3.14 -1.65
C ALA A 83 4.39 -2.90 -1.77
N GLN A 84 4.79 -1.71 -2.24
CA GLN A 84 6.14 -1.33 -2.62
C GLN A 84 6.89 -0.64 -1.46
N ASN A 85 6.16 -0.05 -0.52
CA ASN A 85 6.72 0.61 0.64
C ASN A 85 6.07 0.12 1.95
N ASP A 86 6.70 0.43 3.07
CA ASP A 86 6.22 0.02 4.40
C ASP A 86 5.28 1.04 5.06
N HIS A 87 4.99 2.16 4.40
CA HIS A 87 4.18 3.24 4.95
C HIS A 87 2.74 2.81 5.20
N ARG A 88 2.18 3.30 6.31
CA ARG A 88 0.84 2.93 6.76
C ARG A 88 0.11 4.12 7.32
N VAL A 89 -1.13 4.25 6.91
CA VAL A 89 -2.08 5.21 7.48
C VAL A 89 -2.82 4.59 8.66
N ASP A 90 -3.14 5.40 9.66
CA ASP A 90 -3.94 4.97 10.81
C ASP A 90 -5.42 5.33 10.60
N TYR A 91 -6.31 4.34 10.72
CA TYR A 91 -7.74 4.48 10.47
C TYR A 91 -8.58 4.13 11.70
N SER A 92 -9.52 5.02 12.03
CA SER A 92 -10.56 4.80 13.03
C SER A 92 -11.89 4.42 12.37
N ALA A 93 -12.21 3.14 12.41
CA ALA A 93 -13.49 2.63 11.88
C ALA A 93 -14.71 3.17 12.63
N ALA A 94 -14.55 3.57 13.90
CA ALA A 94 -15.65 4.07 14.71
C ALA A 94 -16.19 5.44 14.24
N VAL A 95 -15.35 6.26 13.61
CA VAL A 95 -15.70 7.61 13.16
C VAL A 95 -15.42 7.84 11.68
N GLY A 96 -14.91 6.84 10.96
CA GLY A 96 -14.51 6.99 9.57
C GLY A 96 -13.35 7.96 9.38
N GLY A 97 -12.47 8.09 10.38
CA GLY A 97 -11.37 9.05 10.39
C GLY A 97 -10.03 8.43 10.03
N LEU A 98 -9.26 9.13 9.23
CA LEU A 98 -7.92 8.77 8.78
C LEU A 98 -6.90 9.76 9.33
N TRP A 99 -5.82 9.25 9.88
CA TRP A 99 -4.65 10.02 10.24
C TRP A 99 -3.56 9.83 9.19
N LEU A 100 -3.04 10.96 8.71
CA LEU A 100 -1.85 11.05 7.87
C LEU A 100 -0.77 11.78 8.66
N ASP A 101 0.40 11.19 8.81
CA ASP A 101 1.57 11.89 9.31
C ASP A 101 2.05 12.96 8.29
N ARG A 102 2.97 13.81 8.74
CA ARG A 102 3.58 14.83 7.88
C ARG A 102 4.18 14.16 6.64
N CYS A 103 3.93 14.74 5.47
CA CYS A 103 4.38 14.25 4.16
C CYS A 103 3.69 12.98 3.64
N GLU A 104 2.77 12.34 4.39
CA GLU A 104 2.07 11.15 3.89
C GLU A 104 1.02 11.46 2.82
N TRP A 105 0.47 12.68 2.81
CA TRP A 105 -0.43 13.12 1.74
C TRP A 105 0.31 13.21 0.40
N GLU A 106 1.50 13.75 0.43
CA GLU A 106 2.41 13.87 -0.71
C GLU A 106 2.83 12.49 -1.21
N LEU A 107 3.12 11.55 -0.30
CA LEU A 107 3.37 10.16 -0.66
C LEU A 107 2.15 9.53 -1.36
N LEU A 108 0.95 9.76 -0.84
CA LEU A 108 -0.28 9.26 -1.47
C LEU A 108 -0.47 9.81 -2.88
N LYS A 109 -0.10 11.06 -3.15
CA LYS A 109 -0.12 11.62 -4.50
C LYS A 109 0.95 10.98 -5.39
N ALA A 110 2.20 10.86 -4.92
CA ALA A 110 3.28 10.24 -5.69
C ALA A 110 3.00 8.77 -6.07
N GLU A 111 2.23 8.06 -5.24
CA GLU A 111 1.80 6.68 -5.50
C GLU A 111 0.49 6.59 -6.33
N GLY A 112 -0.09 7.73 -6.75
CA GLY A 112 -1.35 7.78 -7.51
C GLY A 112 -2.59 7.40 -6.70
N LEU A 113 -2.53 7.52 -5.37
CA LEU A 113 -3.56 7.08 -4.41
C LEU A 113 -4.37 8.22 -3.80
N ALA A 114 -3.99 9.48 -4.02
CA ALA A 114 -4.70 10.64 -3.48
C ALA A 114 -6.18 10.69 -3.90
N GLY A 115 -6.49 10.19 -5.10
CA GLY A 115 -7.87 10.09 -5.60
C GLY A 115 -8.68 8.94 -4.98
N THR A 116 -8.10 8.04 -4.19
CA THR A 116 -8.73 6.78 -3.75
C THR A 116 -8.57 6.50 -2.25
N LEU A 117 -8.44 7.54 -1.42
CA LEU A 117 -8.36 7.45 0.05
C LEU A 117 -9.40 6.51 0.67
N ASN A 118 -10.65 6.57 0.21
CA ASN A 118 -11.74 5.73 0.69
C ASN A 118 -11.54 4.23 0.37
N ALA A 119 -10.80 3.90 -0.69
CA ALA A 119 -10.49 2.53 -1.07
C ALA A 119 -9.37 1.93 -0.20
N VAL A 120 -8.36 2.73 0.19
CA VAL A 120 -7.18 2.29 0.96
C VAL A 120 -7.57 1.58 2.27
N VAL A 121 -8.64 2.05 2.90
CA VAL A 121 -9.15 1.54 4.18
C VAL A 121 -10.13 0.36 4.04
N THR A 122 -10.36 -0.15 2.83
CA THR A 122 -11.27 -1.27 2.58
C THR A 122 -10.59 -2.63 2.75
N LYS A 123 -11.38 -3.66 3.11
CA LYS A 123 -10.88 -5.04 3.22
C LYS A 123 -10.35 -5.57 1.88
N GLN A 124 -11.01 -5.24 0.77
CA GLN A 124 -10.64 -5.68 -0.57
C GLN A 124 -9.26 -5.14 -0.95
N TRP A 125 -9.02 -3.84 -0.75
CA TRP A 125 -7.73 -3.22 -1.00
C TRP A 125 -6.61 -3.87 -0.17
N GLN A 126 -6.82 -4.06 1.13
CA GLN A 126 -5.83 -4.70 2.00
C GLN A 126 -5.59 -6.18 1.65
N GLN A 127 -6.57 -6.88 1.07
CA GLN A 127 -6.35 -8.22 0.54
C GLN A 127 -5.47 -8.17 -0.71
N GLN A 128 -5.73 -7.27 -1.65
CA GLN A 128 -4.93 -7.10 -2.87
C GLN A 128 -3.46 -6.76 -2.55
N ILE A 129 -3.20 -5.84 -1.61
CA ILE A 129 -1.84 -5.53 -1.15
C ILE A 129 -1.14 -6.78 -0.61
N ARG A 130 -1.83 -7.59 0.20
CA ARG A 130 -1.25 -8.83 0.75
C ARG A 130 -0.90 -9.84 -0.34
N GLU A 131 -1.76 -10.00 -1.34
CA GLU A 131 -1.51 -10.88 -2.48
C GLU A 131 -0.32 -10.40 -3.33
N GLN A 132 -0.23 -9.09 -3.59
CA GLN A 132 0.89 -8.48 -4.32
C GLN A 132 2.22 -8.62 -3.55
N SER A 133 2.22 -8.27 -2.26
CA SER A 133 3.39 -8.40 -1.39
C SER A 133 3.85 -9.87 -1.29
N THR A 134 2.92 -10.82 -1.22
CA THR A 134 3.24 -12.25 -1.21
C THR A 134 3.92 -12.68 -2.51
N LYS A 135 3.41 -12.25 -3.67
CA LYS A 135 4.00 -12.54 -4.98
C LYS A 135 5.41 -11.96 -5.10
N GLN A 136 5.59 -10.71 -4.65
CA GLN A 136 6.89 -10.05 -4.66
C GLN A 136 7.89 -10.78 -3.76
N ASN A 137 7.50 -11.08 -2.52
CA ASN A 137 8.34 -11.80 -1.57
C ASN A 137 8.78 -13.18 -2.12
N PHE A 138 7.88 -13.92 -2.76
CA PHE A 138 8.27 -15.17 -3.42
C PHE A 138 9.25 -14.94 -4.57
N SER A 139 9.07 -13.89 -5.38
CA SER A 139 10.00 -13.55 -6.45
C SER A 139 11.40 -13.26 -5.87
N ASP A 140 11.47 -12.48 -4.80
CA ASP A 140 12.73 -12.11 -4.17
C ASP A 140 13.42 -13.31 -3.52
N ILE A 141 12.66 -14.20 -2.85
CA ILE A 141 13.19 -15.47 -2.34
C ILE A 141 13.83 -16.32 -3.45
N TYR A 142 13.18 -16.42 -4.62
CA TYR A 142 13.72 -17.22 -5.72
C TYR A 142 14.89 -16.55 -6.42
N LYS A 143 14.91 -15.22 -6.51
CA LYS A 143 16.05 -14.47 -7.02
C LYS A 143 17.27 -14.60 -6.11
N ASP A 144 17.08 -14.48 -4.80
CA ASP A 144 18.14 -14.69 -3.81
C ASP A 144 18.70 -16.13 -3.89
N LYS A 145 17.81 -17.11 -4.04
CA LYS A 145 18.20 -18.53 -4.11
C LYS A 145 18.89 -18.93 -5.42
N PHE A 146 18.43 -18.42 -6.56
CA PHE A 146 18.88 -18.89 -7.89
C PHE A 146 19.77 -17.88 -8.62
N GLY A 147 19.80 -16.63 -8.19
CA GLY A 147 20.30 -15.49 -8.96
C GLY A 147 19.28 -15.03 -10.01
N ASP A 148 19.34 -13.75 -10.37
CA ASP A 148 18.37 -13.11 -11.28
C ASP A 148 18.27 -13.81 -12.64
N GLU A 149 19.42 -14.15 -13.24
CA GLU A 149 19.46 -14.77 -14.57
C GLU A 149 18.80 -16.15 -14.59
N ASN A 150 19.14 -17.01 -13.62
CA ASN A 150 18.58 -18.36 -13.54
C ASN A 150 17.10 -18.31 -13.18
N TYR A 151 16.71 -17.42 -12.27
CA TYR A 151 15.30 -17.22 -11.94
C TYR A 151 14.49 -16.80 -13.18
N ALA A 152 15.00 -15.88 -13.98
CA ALA A 152 14.34 -15.45 -15.22
C ALA A 152 14.15 -16.61 -16.20
N LYS A 153 15.19 -17.44 -16.41
CA LYS A 153 15.12 -18.64 -17.26
C LYS A 153 14.08 -19.65 -16.75
N VAL A 154 14.10 -19.97 -15.46
CA VAL A 154 13.16 -20.92 -14.84
C VAL A 154 11.73 -20.40 -14.90
N LYS A 155 11.52 -19.09 -14.68
CA LYS A 155 10.21 -18.45 -14.77
C LYS A 155 9.64 -18.54 -16.19
N ALA A 156 10.43 -18.13 -17.20
CA ALA A 156 10.01 -18.20 -18.60
C ALA A 156 9.71 -19.63 -19.04
N PHE A 157 10.56 -20.58 -18.63
CA PHE A 157 10.35 -22.00 -18.90
C PHE A 157 9.05 -22.52 -18.27
N ARG A 158 8.76 -22.16 -17.01
CA ARG A 158 7.51 -22.53 -16.33
C ARG A 158 6.28 -21.99 -17.05
N GLU A 159 6.31 -20.74 -17.47
CA GLU A 159 5.21 -20.10 -18.21
C GLU A 159 4.93 -20.81 -19.52
N TRP A 160 5.97 -21.07 -20.31
CA TRP A 160 5.89 -21.86 -21.53
C TRP A 160 5.33 -23.27 -21.27
N LEU A 161 5.87 -23.98 -20.28
CA LEU A 161 5.48 -25.35 -19.96
C LEU A 161 4.02 -25.46 -19.51
N GLN A 162 3.48 -24.46 -18.81
CA GLN A 162 2.07 -24.48 -18.40
C GLN A 162 1.09 -24.37 -19.57
N GLN A 163 1.49 -23.67 -20.62
CA GLN A 163 0.68 -23.46 -21.83
C GLN A 163 0.81 -24.62 -22.83
N HIS A 164 1.81 -25.49 -22.66
CA HIS A 164 2.06 -26.57 -23.60
C HIS A 164 1.02 -27.71 -23.49
N PRO A 165 0.46 -28.23 -24.61
CA PRO A 165 -0.51 -29.33 -24.58
C PRO A 165 0.03 -30.60 -23.90
N GLN A 166 1.30 -30.91 -24.12
CA GLN A 166 1.99 -32.09 -23.57
C GLN A 166 2.76 -31.80 -22.26
N LYS A 167 2.28 -30.84 -21.45
CA LYS A 167 2.98 -30.43 -20.21
C LYS A 167 3.27 -31.56 -19.23
N ALA A 168 2.46 -32.63 -19.23
CA ALA A 168 2.67 -33.78 -18.35
C ALA A 168 3.93 -34.56 -18.77
N ASP A 169 4.05 -34.90 -20.05
CA ASP A 169 5.19 -35.63 -20.61
C ASP A 169 6.48 -34.82 -20.50
N LEU A 170 6.41 -33.51 -20.79
CA LEU A 170 7.54 -32.61 -20.63
C LEU A 170 8.04 -32.55 -19.18
N ARG A 171 7.14 -32.57 -18.18
CA ARG A 171 7.54 -32.63 -16.76
C ARG A 171 8.21 -33.96 -16.43
N ALA A 172 7.65 -35.07 -16.92
CA ALA A 172 8.23 -36.39 -16.70
C ALA A 172 9.65 -36.48 -17.27
N TYR A 173 9.85 -35.96 -18.50
CA TYR A 173 11.15 -35.91 -19.14
C TYR A 173 12.20 -35.11 -18.32
N LEU A 174 11.82 -33.95 -17.78
CA LEU A 174 12.74 -33.12 -16.98
C LEU A 174 13.11 -33.71 -15.62
N LEU A 175 12.21 -34.48 -15.03
CA LEU A 175 12.38 -35.05 -13.69
C LEU A 175 12.98 -36.45 -13.72
N ALA A 176 13.11 -37.07 -14.88
CA ALA A 176 13.77 -38.35 -15.04
C ALA A 176 15.28 -38.21 -14.78
N ASP A 177 15.84 -39.12 -13.97
CA ASP A 177 17.29 -39.15 -13.72
C ASP A 177 18.09 -39.37 -15.01
N ASP A 178 17.57 -40.23 -15.90
CA ASP A 178 18.00 -40.33 -17.29
C ASP A 178 16.79 -40.65 -18.18
N PRO A 179 16.24 -39.65 -18.92
CA PRO A 179 15.10 -39.86 -19.80
C PRO A 179 15.41 -40.71 -21.04
N TYR A 180 16.69 -41.06 -21.27
CA TYR A 180 17.17 -41.87 -22.37
C TYR A 180 17.67 -43.24 -21.93
N SER A 181 17.67 -43.52 -20.63
CA SER A 181 18.05 -44.81 -20.08
C SER A 181 17.13 -45.91 -20.63
N ALA A 182 17.76 -46.95 -21.16
CA ALA A 182 17.07 -48.16 -21.62
C ALA A 182 16.89 -49.22 -20.52
N GLU A 183 17.40 -48.95 -19.30
CA GLU A 183 17.37 -49.90 -18.18
C GLU A 183 16.35 -49.44 -17.11
N LYS A 184 15.47 -50.37 -16.73
CA LYS A 184 14.38 -50.20 -15.77
C LYS A 184 14.87 -50.13 -14.33
#